data_AF-A0A3B9IXP4-F1
#
_entry.id   AF-A0A3B9IXP4-F1
#
_cell.length_a   1.000
_cell.length_b   1.000
_cell.length_c   1.000
_cell.angle_alpha   90.00
_cell.angle_beta   90.00
_cell.angle_gamma   90.00
#
_symmetry.space_group_name_H-M   'P 1'
#
loop_
_entity.id
_entity.type
_entity.pdbx_description
1 polymer ?
#
loop_
_entity_poly.entity_id
_entity_poly.type
_entity_poly.pdbx_seq_one_letter_code
_entity_poly.pdbx_strand_id
1 'polypeptide(L)'
;MKRASTYIFSLILSVLMVFAIIGTLLLAVAKISVSEDSAVKNIEKNNISDIVYSQLEKYYNEKYYSSGIPSEVYMGALKSDIIEENIRTQIKYAFERNDFNYTDSDFSGVEENLEKFFSSYAEENNIEKDENYSEKLGNAQDNAKKIISDYCDVYKINTLKNQGILTKFYKVLDILPKAFTAAVAAVGIILLLIVLFNIKEIATTLYWSGISLIVAGIMGTAPCIYLLAANYFGSFTIKQPHIFTTYTSALNSVTKYFLIFSVCAAVTGIIFLVIYAVVLEKKRNYNPKVIK
;
A
#
# COMPACT_ATOMS: atom_id res chain seq x y z
N MET A 1 26.92 10.05 -43.55
CA MET A 1 26.62 10.83 -42.33
C MET A 1 25.18 10.69 -41.80
N LYS A 2 24.14 10.45 -42.62
CA LYS A 2 22.73 10.32 -42.14
C LYS A 2 22.46 9.16 -41.16
N ARG A 3 23.22 8.05 -41.21
CA ARG A 3 23.03 6.89 -40.30
C ARG A 3 23.53 7.11 -38.86
N ALA A 4 24.60 7.89 -38.67
CA ALA A 4 25.18 8.10 -37.33
C ALA A 4 24.30 9.00 -36.46
N SER A 5 23.71 10.06 -37.05
CA SER A 5 22.80 10.96 -36.33
C SER A 5 21.53 10.25 -35.87
N THR A 6 20.88 9.46 -36.74
CA THR A 6 19.68 8.67 -36.38
C THR A 6 19.95 7.67 -35.25
N TYR A 7 21.14 7.06 -35.22
CA TYR A 7 21.55 6.15 -34.16
C TYR A 7 21.71 6.87 -32.81
N ILE A 8 22.41 8.02 -32.80
CA ILE A 8 22.60 8.82 -31.57
C ILE A 8 21.24 9.31 -31.03
N PHE A 9 20.34 9.78 -31.90
CA PHE A 9 18.99 10.18 -31.48
C PHE A 9 18.20 9.00 -30.90
N SER A 10 18.25 7.82 -31.54
CA SER A 10 17.56 6.63 -31.04
C SER A 10 18.14 6.16 -29.70
N LEU A 11 19.45 6.29 -29.50
CA LEU A 11 20.10 6.01 -28.22
C LEU A 11 19.60 6.95 -27.11
N ILE A 12 19.57 8.26 -27.36
CA ILE A 12 19.09 9.25 -26.38
C ILE A 12 17.62 8.97 -26.02
N LEU A 13 16.77 8.73 -27.03
CA LEU A 13 15.36 8.39 -26.83
C LEU A 13 15.19 7.09 -26.06
N SER A 14 16.02 6.07 -26.33
CA SER A 14 16.05 4.81 -25.59
C SER A 14 16.39 5.01 -24.11
N VAL A 15 17.36 5.87 -23.80
CA VAL A 15 17.70 6.19 -22.40
C VAL A 15 16.54 6.92 -21.71
N LEU A 16 15.92 7.90 -22.36
CA LEU A 16 14.73 8.58 -21.83
C LEU A 16 13.57 7.60 -21.63
N MET A 17 13.40 6.65 -22.54
CA MET A 17 12.37 5.61 -22.47
C MET A 17 12.56 4.72 -21.24
N VAL A 18 13.80 4.37 -20.86
CA VAL A 18 14.08 3.60 -19.63
C VAL A 18 13.49 4.30 -18.41
N PHE A 19 13.79 5.59 -18.22
CA PHE A 19 13.28 6.36 -17.08
C PHE A 19 11.76 6.52 -17.14
N ALA A 20 11.19 6.75 -18.32
CA ALA A 20 9.75 6.86 -18.50
C ALA A 20 9.03 5.54 -18.15
N ILE A 21 9.59 4.39 -18.55
CA ILE A 21 9.07 3.06 -18.19
C ILE A 21 9.13 2.87 -16.68
N ILE A 22 10.29 3.08 -16.05
CA ILE A 22 10.45 2.93 -14.59
C ILE A 22 9.44 3.81 -13.85
N GLY A 23 9.32 5.08 -14.22
CA GLY A 23 8.34 6.01 -13.65
C GLY A 23 6.90 5.53 -13.82
N THR A 24 6.56 5.00 -15.00
CA THR A 24 5.23 4.42 -15.27
C THR A 24 4.95 3.20 -14.40
N LEU A 25 5.93 2.31 -14.24
CA LEU A 25 5.80 1.12 -13.38
C LEU A 25 5.60 1.52 -11.90
N LEU A 26 6.37 2.50 -11.41
CA LEU A 26 6.20 3.03 -10.04
C LEU A 26 4.81 3.62 -9.83
N LEU A 27 4.33 4.42 -10.78
CA LEU A 27 3.00 5.02 -10.71
C LEU A 27 1.88 3.97 -10.81
N ALA A 28 2.06 2.91 -11.62
CA ALA A 28 1.13 1.79 -11.68
C ALA A 28 1.02 1.06 -10.34
N VAL A 29 2.17 0.76 -9.72
CA VAL A 29 2.21 0.11 -8.40
C VAL A 29 1.61 1.00 -7.33
N ALA A 30 1.92 2.29 -7.33
CA ALA A 30 1.33 3.24 -6.40
C ALA A 30 -0.19 3.30 -6.56
N LYS A 31 -0.71 3.34 -7.78
CA LYS A 31 -2.17 3.35 -8.04
C LYS A 31 -2.87 2.10 -7.52
N ILE A 32 -2.24 0.93 -7.63
CA ILE A 32 -2.79 -0.34 -7.14
C ILE A 32 -2.66 -0.43 -5.61
N SER A 33 -1.53 0.01 -5.05
CA SER A 33 -1.21 -0.22 -3.63
C SER A 33 -1.80 0.85 -2.70
N VAL A 34 -1.98 2.08 -3.20
CA VAL A 34 -2.49 3.22 -2.45
C VAL A 34 -3.99 3.40 -2.75
N SER A 35 -4.79 2.45 -2.27
CA SER A 35 -6.24 2.43 -2.40
C SER A 35 -6.87 1.81 -1.17
N GLU A 36 -8.11 2.16 -0.86
CA GLU A 36 -8.91 1.58 0.23
C GLU A 36 -8.90 0.06 0.18
N ASP A 37 -9.26 -0.53 -0.96
CA ASP A 37 -9.28 -1.99 -1.16
C ASP A 37 -7.95 -2.67 -0.81
N SER A 38 -6.84 -2.04 -1.17
CA SER A 38 -5.49 -2.59 -0.90
C SER A 38 -5.11 -2.47 0.57
N ALA A 39 -5.52 -1.39 1.24
CA ALA A 39 -5.35 -1.24 2.68
C ALA A 39 -6.18 -2.30 3.43
N VAL A 40 -7.44 -2.47 3.05
CA VAL A 40 -8.35 -3.47 3.62
C VAL A 40 -7.86 -4.91 3.40
N LYS A 41 -7.48 -5.27 2.16
CA LYS A 41 -6.89 -6.59 1.85
C LYS A 41 -5.63 -6.88 2.64
N ASN A 42 -4.87 -5.85 3.00
CA ASN A 42 -3.68 -6.00 3.82
C ASN A 42 -4.04 -6.35 5.28
N ILE A 43 -5.15 -5.84 5.80
CA ILE A 43 -5.67 -6.20 7.13
C ILE A 43 -6.07 -7.68 7.15
N GLU A 44 -6.91 -8.08 6.19
CA GLU A 44 -7.41 -9.45 6.06
C GLU A 44 -6.27 -10.47 5.91
N LYS A 45 -5.36 -10.23 4.94
CA LYS A 45 -4.31 -11.18 4.58
C LYS A 45 -3.31 -11.45 5.71
N ASN A 46 -3.09 -10.48 6.59
CA ASN A 46 -2.09 -10.57 7.65
C ASN A 46 -2.73 -10.76 9.04
N ASN A 47 -4.04 -11.04 9.12
CA ASN A 47 -4.80 -11.23 10.36
C ASN A 47 -4.53 -10.11 11.38
N ILE A 48 -4.52 -8.85 10.91
CA ILE A 48 -4.18 -7.71 11.77
C ILE A 48 -5.20 -7.57 12.91
N SER A 49 -6.47 -7.90 12.66
CA SER A 49 -7.54 -7.89 13.65
C SER A 49 -7.23 -8.77 14.87
N ASP A 50 -6.67 -9.97 14.65
CA ASP A 50 -6.27 -10.88 15.73
C ASP A 50 -5.07 -10.35 16.53
N ILE A 51 -4.13 -9.67 15.84
CA ILE A 51 -3.01 -9.01 16.51
C ILE A 51 -3.52 -7.85 17.38
N VAL A 52 -4.48 -7.07 16.87
CA VAL A 52 -5.11 -5.98 17.63
C VAL A 52 -5.85 -6.54 18.85
N TYR A 53 -6.65 -7.60 18.67
CA TYR A 53 -7.34 -8.30 19.77
C TYR A 53 -6.36 -8.70 20.87
N SER A 54 -5.28 -9.39 20.51
CA SER A 54 -4.26 -9.87 21.45
C SER A 54 -3.56 -8.72 22.19
N GLN A 55 -3.35 -7.59 21.53
CA GLN A 55 -2.75 -6.41 22.15
C GLN A 55 -3.73 -5.69 23.10
N LEU A 56 -5.01 -5.63 22.75
CA LEU A 56 -6.06 -5.10 23.63
C LEU A 56 -6.24 -5.96 24.88
N GLU A 57 -6.28 -7.28 24.72
CA GLU A 57 -6.36 -8.24 25.84
C GLU A 57 -5.18 -8.03 26.79
N LYS A 58 -3.95 -7.94 26.26
CA LYS A 58 -2.76 -7.65 27.06
C LYS A 58 -2.88 -6.30 27.78
N TYR A 59 -3.32 -5.25 27.09
CA TYR A 59 -3.48 -3.92 27.68
C TYR A 59 -4.46 -3.94 28.87
N TYR A 60 -5.64 -4.54 28.70
CA TYR A 60 -6.65 -4.58 29.75
C TYR A 60 -6.25 -5.48 30.93
N ASN A 61 -5.57 -6.59 30.66
CA ASN A 61 -5.00 -7.45 31.70
C ASN A 61 -3.96 -6.71 32.55
N GLU A 62 -3.05 -5.95 31.93
CA GLU A 62 -2.06 -5.14 32.65
C GLU A 62 -2.72 -4.00 33.45
N LYS A 63 -3.85 -3.48 32.97
CA LYS A 63 -4.58 -2.39 33.62
C LYS A 63 -5.47 -2.82 34.78
N TYR A 64 -5.76 -4.11 34.93
CA TYR A 64 -6.59 -4.65 36.00
C TYR A 64 -6.21 -4.10 37.39
N TYR A 65 -4.91 -4.08 37.72
CA TYR A 65 -4.44 -3.57 39.02
C TYR A 65 -4.75 -2.09 39.29
N SER A 66 -4.97 -1.31 38.23
CA SER A 66 -5.26 0.12 38.32
C SER A 66 -6.75 0.45 38.15
N SER A 67 -7.50 -0.34 37.39
CA SER A 67 -8.92 -0.10 37.10
C SER A 67 -9.86 -0.93 37.97
N GLY A 68 -9.43 -2.09 38.45
CA GLY A 68 -10.29 -3.08 39.13
C GLY A 68 -11.30 -3.78 38.22
N ILE A 69 -11.30 -3.48 36.91
CA ILE A 69 -12.23 -4.05 35.93
C ILE A 69 -11.54 -5.21 35.22
N PRO A 70 -12.04 -6.46 35.33
CA PRO A 70 -11.49 -7.62 34.62
C PRO A 70 -11.46 -7.40 33.10
N SER A 71 -10.47 -7.97 32.42
CA SER A 71 -10.32 -7.78 30.97
C SER A 71 -11.49 -8.40 30.20
N GLU A 72 -12.10 -9.46 30.73
CA GLU A 72 -13.25 -10.15 30.16
C GLU A 72 -14.47 -9.25 30.00
N VAL A 73 -14.61 -8.21 30.83
CA VAL A 73 -15.68 -7.21 30.71
C VAL A 73 -15.55 -6.46 29.39
N TYR A 74 -14.34 -6.08 29.01
CA TYR A 74 -14.07 -5.41 27.73
C TYR A 74 -14.03 -6.41 26.57
N MET A 75 -13.25 -7.48 26.71
CA MET A 75 -12.94 -8.41 25.63
C MET A 75 -14.10 -9.36 25.30
N GLY A 76 -15.01 -9.64 26.24
CA GLY A 76 -16.10 -10.60 26.06
C GLY A 76 -17.10 -10.22 24.97
N ALA A 77 -17.26 -8.92 24.70
CA ALA A 77 -18.06 -8.42 23.58
C ALA A 77 -17.24 -8.17 22.31
N LEU A 78 -15.92 -8.04 22.44
CA LEU A 78 -15.04 -7.48 21.42
C LEU A 78 -14.43 -8.57 20.56
N LYS A 79 -15.21 -9.12 19.63
CA LYS A 79 -14.74 -10.17 18.70
C LYS A 79 -13.84 -9.60 17.61
N SER A 80 -13.03 -10.48 16.99
CA SER A 80 -12.13 -10.10 15.87
C SER A 80 -12.91 -9.44 14.71
N ASP A 81 -14.15 -9.87 14.45
CA ASP A 81 -15.03 -9.28 13.42
C ASP A 81 -15.35 -7.79 13.69
N ILE A 82 -15.62 -7.42 14.94
CA ILE A 82 -15.92 -6.03 15.34
C ILE A 82 -14.67 -5.16 15.22
N ILE A 83 -13.51 -5.70 15.62
CA ILE A 83 -12.22 -5.04 15.43
C ILE A 83 -11.97 -4.81 13.93
N GLU A 84 -12.20 -5.82 13.11
CA GLU A 84 -11.99 -5.74 11.68
C GLU A 84 -12.90 -4.69 11.03
N GLU A 85 -14.19 -4.67 11.39
CA GLU A 85 -15.14 -3.68 10.93
C GLU A 85 -14.74 -2.26 11.33
N ASN A 86 -14.24 -2.07 12.55
CA ASN A 86 -13.75 -0.78 13.00
C ASN A 86 -12.51 -0.33 12.21
N ILE A 87 -11.52 -1.21 12.04
CA ILE A 87 -10.33 -0.94 11.22
C ILE A 87 -10.76 -0.55 9.79
N ARG A 88 -11.69 -1.29 9.19
CA ARG A 88 -12.24 -0.99 7.85
C ARG A 88 -12.90 0.38 7.80
N THR A 89 -13.73 0.69 8.80
CA THR A 89 -14.43 1.98 8.90
C THR A 89 -13.43 3.13 8.98
N GLN A 90 -12.39 3.02 9.82
CA GLN A 90 -11.34 4.04 9.91
C GLN A 90 -10.60 4.24 8.59
N ILE A 91 -10.24 3.15 7.91
CA ILE A 91 -9.59 3.22 6.58
C ILE A 91 -10.51 3.92 5.58
N LYS A 92 -11.78 3.52 5.52
CA LYS A 92 -12.77 4.11 4.62
C LYS A 92 -12.91 5.62 4.83
N TYR A 93 -13.10 6.05 6.08
CA TYR A 93 -13.19 7.48 6.41
C TYR A 93 -11.94 8.25 5.97
N ALA A 94 -10.76 7.67 6.16
CA ALA A 94 -9.52 8.29 5.68
C ALA A 94 -9.50 8.44 4.15
N PHE A 95 -9.91 7.44 3.38
CA PHE A 95 -9.93 7.55 1.92
C PHE A 95 -11.04 8.47 1.40
N GLU A 96 -12.18 8.55 2.09
CA GLU A 96 -13.29 9.46 1.80
C GLU A 96 -13.03 10.91 2.23
N ARG A 97 -11.94 11.16 2.98
CA ARG A 97 -11.57 12.47 3.54
C ARG A 97 -12.56 12.96 4.61
N ASN A 98 -13.20 12.01 5.28
CA ASN A 98 -14.11 12.27 6.38
C ASN A 98 -13.35 12.19 7.71
N ASP A 99 -13.89 12.90 8.70
CA ASP A 99 -13.38 12.82 10.07
C ASP A 99 -14.03 11.63 10.78
N PHE A 100 -13.21 10.65 11.14
CA PHE A 100 -13.67 9.49 11.90
C PHE A 100 -13.86 9.86 13.38
N ASN A 101 -15.01 9.47 13.95
CA ASN A 101 -15.24 9.48 15.38
C ASN A 101 -15.44 8.04 15.88
N TYR A 102 -14.94 7.71 17.07
CA TYR A 102 -15.14 6.38 17.66
C TYR A 102 -16.62 6.07 17.93
N THR A 103 -17.48 7.09 17.97
CA THR A 103 -18.95 6.96 18.03
C THR A 103 -19.55 6.37 16.75
N ASP A 104 -18.79 6.38 15.64
CA ASP A 104 -19.21 5.81 14.36
C ASP A 104 -19.00 4.28 14.32
N SER A 105 -18.44 3.69 15.39
CA SER A 105 -18.24 2.25 15.55
C SER A 105 -19.26 1.64 16.51
N ASP A 106 -19.70 0.42 16.24
CA ASP A 106 -20.58 -0.32 17.15
C ASP A 106 -19.77 -0.92 18.31
N PHE A 107 -19.87 -0.28 19.47
CA PHE A 107 -19.32 -0.77 20.74
C PHE A 107 -20.40 -1.10 21.77
N SER A 108 -21.66 -1.23 21.35
CA SER A 108 -22.81 -1.46 22.24
C SER A 108 -22.62 -2.64 23.19
N GLY A 109 -22.02 -3.73 22.71
CA GLY A 109 -21.73 -4.89 23.56
C GLY A 109 -20.70 -4.61 24.67
N VAL A 110 -19.72 -3.73 24.42
CA VAL A 110 -18.75 -3.30 25.46
C VAL A 110 -19.44 -2.39 26.47
N GLU A 111 -20.30 -1.49 25.99
CA GLU A 111 -21.10 -0.61 26.85
C GLU A 111 -22.01 -1.41 27.79
N GLU A 112 -22.72 -2.42 27.25
CA GLU A 112 -23.61 -3.31 28.01
C GLU A 112 -22.83 -4.14 29.05
N ASN A 113 -21.67 -4.68 28.69
CA ASN A 113 -20.84 -5.43 29.65
C ASN A 113 -20.33 -4.55 30.79
N LEU A 114 -19.92 -3.31 30.49
CA LEU A 114 -19.51 -2.35 31.51
C LEU A 114 -20.68 -1.96 32.41
N GLU A 115 -21.87 -1.71 31.84
CA GLU A 115 -23.07 -1.40 32.62
C GLU A 115 -23.44 -2.53 33.57
N LYS A 116 -23.39 -3.79 33.09
CA LYS A 116 -23.61 -4.98 33.93
C LYS A 116 -22.59 -5.06 35.06
N PHE A 117 -21.30 -4.92 34.75
CA PHE A 117 -20.24 -4.98 35.75
C PHE A 117 -20.41 -3.89 36.82
N PHE A 118 -20.63 -2.64 36.41
CA PHE A 118 -20.84 -1.52 37.33
C PHE A 118 -22.10 -1.70 38.17
N SER A 119 -23.20 -2.19 37.58
CA SER A 119 -24.45 -2.45 38.29
C SER A 119 -24.26 -3.54 39.36
N SER A 120 -23.64 -4.67 39.02
CA SER A 120 -23.37 -5.74 39.98
C SER A 120 -22.43 -5.27 41.10
N TYR A 121 -21.38 -4.50 40.78
CA TYR A 121 -20.48 -3.94 41.78
C TYR A 121 -21.20 -2.97 42.72
N ALA A 122 -22.10 -2.13 42.19
CA ALA A 122 -22.88 -1.20 43.00
C ALA A 122 -23.84 -1.92 43.95
N GLU A 123 -24.51 -2.97 43.48
CA GLU A 123 -25.41 -3.81 44.27
C GLU A 123 -24.66 -4.55 45.39
N GLU A 124 -23.52 -5.17 45.08
CA GLU A 124 -22.69 -5.88 46.07
C GLU A 124 -22.13 -4.96 47.17
N ASN A 125 -21.82 -3.71 46.81
CA ASN A 125 -21.21 -2.74 47.73
C ASN A 125 -22.22 -1.73 48.32
N ASN A 126 -23.52 -1.90 48.06
CA ASN A 126 -24.58 -0.98 48.49
C ASN A 126 -24.34 0.48 48.08
N ILE A 127 -23.82 0.69 46.86
CA ILE A 127 -23.60 2.01 46.26
C ILE A 127 -24.88 2.47 45.59
N GLU A 128 -25.36 3.66 45.94
CA GLU A 128 -26.53 4.27 45.30
C GLU A 128 -26.20 4.67 43.85
N LYS A 129 -27.11 4.39 42.90
CA LYS A 129 -26.94 4.75 41.49
C LYS A 129 -27.27 6.23 41.28
N ASP A 130 -26.41 7.08 41.83
CA ASP A 130 -26.50 8.53 41.77
C ASP A 130 -25.83 9.10 40.50
N GLU A 131 -25.70 10.43 40.45
CA GLU A 131 -25.04 11.12 39.34
C GLU A 131 -23.56 10.73 39.21
N ASN A 132 -22.87 10.47 40.32
CA ASN A 132 -21.47 10.07 40.37
C ASN A 132 -21.26 8.65 39.81
N TYR A 133 -22.18 7.73 40.10
CA TYR A 133 -22.22 6.41 39.46
C TYR A 133 -22.32 6.53 37.93
N SER A 134 -23.29 7.33 37.47
CA SER A 134 -23.58 7.50 36.04
C SER A 134 -22.40 8.14 35.31
N GLU A 135 -21.78 9.14 35.93
CA GLU A 135 -20.58 9.80 35.40
C GLU A 135 -19.39 8.83 35.29
N LYS A 136 -19.16 8.00 36.31
CA LYS A 136 -18.07 7.01 36.29
C LYS A 136 -18.29 5.92 35.25
N LEU A 137 -19.53 5.45 35.09
CA LEU A 137 -19.89 4.48 34.05
C LEU A 137 -19.67 5.08 32.66
N GLY A 138 -20.19 6.29 32.42
CA GLY A 138 -20.01 6.98 31.14
C GLY A 138 -18.53 7.22 30.80
N ASN A 139 -17.74 7.68 31.78
CA ASN A 139 -16.30 7.86 31.62
C ASN A 139 -15.57 6.53 31.32
N ALA A 140 -15.98 5.43 31.95
CA ALA A 140 -15.40 4.11 31.69
C ALA A 140 -15.74 3.63 30.26
N GLN A 141 -16.99 3.80 29.83
CA GLN A 141 -17.45 3.47 28.48
C GLN A 141 -16.71 4.31 27.42
N ASP A 142 -16.65 5.62 27.58
CA ASP A 142 -15.98 6.51 26.63
C ASP A 142 -14.47 6.26 26.55
N ASN A 143 -13.83 6.02 27.69
CA ASN A 143 -12.41 5.66 27.70
C ASN A 143 -12.16 4.30 27.02
N ALA A 144 -13.02 3.30 27.25
CA ALA A 144 -12.92 2.01 26.59
C ALA A 144 -13.02 2.15 25.08
N LYS A 145 -14.07 2.82 24.58
CA LYS A 145 -14.28 3.07 23.15
C LYS A 145 -13.09 3.77 22.51
N LYS A 146 -12.56 4.81 23.18
CA LYS A 146 -11.38 5.55 22.72
C LYS A 146 -10.14 4.66 22.63
N ILE A 147 -9.86 3.88 23.67
CA ILE A 147 -8.71 2.97 23.69
C ILE A 147 -8.82 1.95 22.56
N ILE A 148 -9.97 1.27 22.46
CA ILE A 148 -10.21 0.27 21.41
C ILE A 148 -10.02 0.89 20.03
N SER A 149 -10.61 2.06 19.80
CA SER A 149 -10.48 2.81 18.55
C SER A 149 -9.03 3.17 18.23
N ASP A 150 -8.25 3.59 19.23
CA ASP A 150 -6.83 3.96 19.06
C ASP A 150 -5.94 2.75 18.70
N TYR A 151 -6.30 1.54 19.17
CA TYR A 151 -5.66 0.29 18.77
C TYR A 151 -6.10 -0.17 17.37
N CYS A 152 -7.34 0.11 16.98
CA CYS A 152 -7.85 -0.11 15.63
C CYS A 152 -7.29 0.88 14.60
N ASP A 153 -6.71 2.01 15.03
CA ASP A 153 -5.96 2.93 14.15
C ASP A 153 -4.57 2.37 13.77
N VAL A 154 -4.60 1.28 12.98
CA VAL A 154 -3.41 0.51 12.56
C VAL A 154 -2.51 1.26 11.58
N TYR A 155 -3.08 2.23 10.85
CA TYR A 155 -2.36 3.13 9.94
C TYR A 155 -2.01 4.48 10.57
N LYS A 156 -2.33 4.68 11.86
CA LYS A 156 -2.10 5.93 12.60
C LYS A 156 -2.66 7.16 11.89
N ILE A 157 -3.84 7.02 11.27
CA ILE A 157 -4.58 8.06 10.53
C ILE A 157 -4.72 9.32 11.38
N ASN A 158 -5.08 9.19 12.67
CA ASN A 158 -5.24 10.35 13.55
C ASN A 158 -3.90 11.06 13.78
N THR A 159 -2.81 10.32 13.92
CA THR A 159 -1.47 10.90 14.04
C THR A 159 -1.05 11.58 12.74
N LEU A 160 -1.30 10.96 11.59
CA LEU A 160 -1.00 11.51 10.27
C LEU A 160 -1.82 12.78 10.00
N LYS A 161 -3.07 12.85 10.46
CA LYS A 161 -3.92 14.04 10.41
C LYS A 161 -3.33 15.17 11.24
N ASN A 162 -3.03 14.90 12.51
CA ASN A 162 -2.49 15.90 13.45
C ASN A 162 -1.14 16.47 12.99
N GLN A 163 -0.33 15.68 12.27
CA GLN A 163 0.93 16.12 11.69
C GLN A 163 0.79 16.79 10.31
N GLY A 164 -0.44 16.95 9.80
CA GLY A 164 -0.71 17.52 8.47
C GLY A 164 -0.25 16.62 7.31
N ILE A 165 0.19 15.39 7.57
CA ILE A 165 0.66 14.44 6.55
C ILE A 165 -0.51 13.95 5.69
N LEU A 166 -1.70 13.77 6.29
CA LEU A 166 -2.90 13.31 5.58
C LEU A 166 -3.29 14.27 4.44
N THR A 167 -3.13 15.57 4.64
CA THR A 167 -3.37 16.57 3.58
C THR A 167 -2.40 16.42 2.40
N LYS A 168 -1.14 16.05 2.65
CA LYS A 168 -0.16 15.77 1.60
C LYS A 168 -0.48 14.46 0.91
N PHE A 169 -0.92 13.46 1.66
CA PHE A 169 -1.38 12.18 1.13
C PHE A 169 -2.55 12.36 0.15
N TYR A 170 -3.56 13.16 0.50
CA TYR A 170 -4.67 13.47 -0.42
C TYR A 170 -4.23 14.16 -1.70
N LYS A 171 -3.26 15.10 -1.62
CA LYS A 171 -2.66 15.71 -2.82
C LYS A 171 -1.99 14.67 -3.71
N VAL A 172 -1.30 13.70 -3.12
CA VAL A 172 -0.70 12.59 -3.88
C VAL A 172 -1.78 11.75 -4.55
N LEU A 173 -2.85 11.39 -3.84
CA LEU A 173 -3.99 10.65 -4.40
C LEU A 173 -4.62 11.38 -5.60
N ASP A 174 -4.81 12.71 -5.50
CA ASP A 174 -5.40 13.53 -6.56
C ASP A 174 -4.52 13.63 -7.82
N ILE A 175 -3.19 13.64 -7.62
CA ILE A 175 -2.22 13.75 -8.71
C ILE A 175 -1.93 12.40 -9.35
N LEU A 176 -2.00 11.31 -8.59
CA LEU A 176 -1.62 9.96 -9.02
C LEU A 176 -2.25 9.51 -10.35
N PRO A 177 -3.57 9.62 -10.60
CA PRO A 177 -4.15 9.20 -11.88
C PRO A 177 -3.68 10.08 -13.06
N LYS A 178 -3.49 11.39 -12.82
CA LYS A 178 -3.00 12.34 -13.83
C LYS A 178 -1.54 12.06 -14.18
N ALA A 179 -0.71 11.86 -13.16
CA ALA A 179 0.70 11.51 -13.32
C ALA A 179 0.87 10.18 -14.06
N PHE A 180 0.09 9.16 -13.69
CA PHE A 180 0.11 7.87 -14.38
C PHE A 180 -0.24 8.02 -15.88
N THR A 181 -1.31 8.75 -16.19
CA THR A 181 -1.73 9.00 -17.57
C THR A 181 -0.66 9.77 -18.35
N ALA A 182 -0.06 10.79 -17.75
CA ALA A 182 1.02 11.56 -18.35
C ALA A 182 2.27 10.70 -18.60
N ALA A 183 2.62 9.80 -17.68
CA ALA A 183 3.75 8.89 -17.84
C ALA A 183 3.54 7.89 -18.99
N VAL A 184 2.33 7.29 -19.08
CA VAL A 184 1.95 6.42 -20.21
C VAL A 184 2.01 7.19 -21.54
N ALA A 185 1.48 8.41 -21.57
CA ALA A 185 1.55 9.27 -22.76
C ALA A 185 3.00 9.59 -23.14
N ALA A 186 3.88 9.88 -22.18
CA ALA A 186 5.29 10.14 -22.41
C ALA A 186 5.99 8.93 -23.03
N VAL A 187 5.75 7.71 -22.52
CA VAL A 187 6.26 6.46 -23.13
C VAL A 187 5.77 6.33 -24.57
N GLY A 188 4.48 6.59 -24.82
CA GLY A 188 3.90 6.55 -26.16
C GLY A 188 4.51 7.56 -27.13
N ILE A 189 4.73 8.80 -26.68
CA ILE A 189 5.38 9.86 -27.48
C ILE A 189 6.82 9.49 -27.80
N ILE A 190 7.59 9.00 -26.82
CA ILE A 190 8.98 8.58 -27.04
C ILE A 190 9.03 7.41 -28.04
N LEU A 191 8.15 6.43 -27.90
CA LEU A 191 8.04 5.31 -28.82
C LEU A 191 7.70 5.79 -30.24
N LEU A 192 6.75 6.73 -30.38
CA LEU A 192 6.39 7.33 -31.66
C LEU A 192 7.58 8.06 -32.29
N LEU A 193 8.35 8.82 -31.51
CA LEU A 193 9.57 9.48 -31.99
C LEU A 193 10.60 8.45 -32.50
N ILE A 194 10.83 7.36 -31.77
CA ILE A 194 11.73 6.28 -32.21
C ILE A 194 11.21 5.66 -33.52
N VAL A 195 9.89 5.46 -33.68
CA VAL A 195 9.30 4.99 -34.95
C VAL A 195 9.56 6.00 -36.07
N LEU A 196 9.29 7.30 -35.86
CA LEU A 196 9.45 8.34 -36.87
C LEU A 196 10.90 8.46 -37.37
N PHE A 197 11.87 8.41 -36.46
CA PHE A 197 13.29 8.44 -36.84
C PHE A 197 13.75 7.16 -37.54
N ASN A 198 13.06 6.04 -37.33
CA ASN A 198 13.40 4.72 -37.89
C ASN A 198 12.34 4.19 -38.89
N ILE A 199 11.53 5.06 -39.53
CA ILE A 199 10.44 4.65 -40.47
C ILE A 199 10.93 3.67 -41.53
N LYS A 200 12.17 3.85 -42.02
CA LYS A 200 12.76 2.99 -43.07
C LYS A 200 13.18 1.61 -42.55
N GLU A 201 13.36 1.47 -41.24
CA GLU A 201 13.83 0.27 -40.57
C GLU A 201 13.06 0.04 -39.25
N ILE A 202 11.77 -0.29 -39.36
CA ILE A 202 10.88 -0.57 -38.20
C ILE A 202 11.46 -1.67 -37.27
N ALA A 203 12.26 -2.59 -37.81
CA ALA A 203 13.00 -3.57 -37.02
C ALA A 203 13.92 -2.91 -35.98
N THR A 204 14.58 -1.82 -36.34
CA THR A 204 15.47 -1.06 -35.45
C THR A 204 14.69 -0.41 -34.31
N THR A 205 13.42 -0.05 -34.50
CA THR A 205 12.53 0.40 -33.41
C THR A 205 12.30 -0.70 -32.37
N LEU A 206 12.04 -1.93 -32.79
CA LEU A 206 11.87 -3.09 -31.89
C LEU A 206 13.13 -3.35 -31.07
N TYR A 207 14.31 -3.16 -31.66
CA TYR A 207 15.58 -3.28 -30.97
C TYR A 207 15.72 -2.24 -29.84
N TRP A 208 15.51 -0.95 -30.16
CA TRP A 208 15.65 0.12 -29.16
C TRP A 208 14.61 0.02 -28.04
N SER A 209 13.34 -0.21 -28.37
CA SER A 209 12.30 -0.38 -27.36
C SER A 209 12.50 -1.64 -26.51
N GLY A 210 12.95 -2.73 -27.12
CA GLY A 210 13.28 -3.99 -26.43
C GLY A 210 14.41 -3.81 -25.42
N ILE A 211 15.50 -3.15 -25.81
CA ILE A 211 16.61 -2.83 -24.89
C ILE A 211 16.14 -1.92 -23.77
N SER A 212 15.39 -0.85 -24.05
CA SER A 212 14.87 0.04 -23.01
C SER A 212 14.04 -0.72 -21.97
N LEU A 213 13.18 -1.64 -22.42
CA LEU A 213 12.35 -2.48 -21.54
C LEU A 213 13.19 -3.44 -20.69
N ILE A 214 14.22 -4.07 -21.26
CA ILE A 214 15.14 -4.94 -20.52
C ILE A 214 15.90 -4.15 -19.46
N VAL A 215 16.52 -3.03 -19.83
CA VAL A 215 17.28 -2.20 -18.90
C VAL A 215 16.38 -1.68 -17.77
N ALA A 216 15.19 -1.16 -18.10
CA ALA A 216 14.21 -0.72 -17.11
C ALA A 216 13.80 -1.86 -16.17
N GLY A 217 13.51 -3.04 -16.73
CA GLY A 217 13.13 -4.21 -15.95
C GLY A 217 14.23 -4.70 -15.02
N ILE A 218 15.49 -4.74 -15.47
CA ILE A 218 16.63 -5.12 -14.63
C ILE A 218 16.85 -4.08 -13.51
N MET A 219 16.81 -2.79 -13.84
CA MET A 219 16.97 -1.70 -12.86
C MET A 219 15.88 -1.71 -11.78
N GLY A 220 14.64 -2.09 -12.12
CA GLY A 220 13.57 -2.25 -11.13
C GLY A 220 13.69 -3.55 -10.33
N THR A 221 14.10 -4.65 -10.97
CA THR A 221 14.17 -5.99 -10.37
C THR A 221 15.28 -6.11 -9.33
N ALA A 222 16.49 -5.65 -9.64
CA ALA A 222 17.67 -5.80 -8.78
C ALA A 222 17.47 -5.24 -7.35
N PRO A 223 17.02 -3.99 -7.13
CA PRO A 223 16.79 -3.48 -5.78
C PRO A 223 15.65 -4.20 -5.06
N CYS A 224 14.61 -4.63 -5.79
CA CYS A 224 13.50 -5.37 -5.17
C CYS A 224 13.93 -6.74 -4.64
N ILE A 225 14.73 -7.48 -5.41
CA ILE A 225 15.27 -8.77 -4.97
C ILE A 225 16.11 -8.56 -3.70
N TYR A 226 16.97 -7.55 -3.68
CA TYR A 226 17.76 -7.23 -2.50
C TYR A 226 16.89 -6.92 -1.28
N LEU A 227 15.90 -6.03 -1.41
CA LEU A 227 15.01 -5.64 -0.30
C LEU A 227 14.25 -6.84 0.28
N LEU A 228 13.75 -7.73 -0.58
CA LEU A 228 13.00 -8.92 -0.18
C LEU A 228 13.91 -9.99 0.42
N ALA A 229 15.08 -10.23 -0.17
CA ALA A 229 16.03 -11.24 0.31
C ALA A 229 16.68 -10.85 1.64
N ALA A 230 16.95 -9.56 1.84
CA ALA A 230 17.52 -9.03 3.09
C ALA A 230 16.48 -8.87 4.21
N ASN A 231 15.20 -9.17 3.97
CA ASN A 231 14.10 -8.88 4.88
C ASN A 231 14.16 -7.42 5.40
N TYR A 232 14.42 -6.46 4.51
CA TYR A 232 14.79 -5.09 4.88
C TYR A 232 13.76 -4.43 5.81
N PHE A 233 12.47 -4.57 5.49
CA PHE A 233 11.38 -3.99 6.28
C PHE A 233 11.19 -4.68 7.64
N GLY A 234 11.61 -5.94 7.78
CA GLY A 234 11.62 -6.64 9.06
C GLY A 234 12.58 -6.04 10.09
N SER A 235 13.56 -5.23 9.64
CA SER A 235 14.51 -4.54 10.50
C SER A 235 13.99 -3.23 11.09
N PHE A 236 12.73 -2.86 10.81
CA PHE A 236 12.14 -1.63 11.33
C PHE A 236 11.79 -1.75 12.82
N THR A 237 12.22 -0.78 13.62
CA THR A 237 11.91 -0.73 15.06
C THR A 237 10.58 -0.02 15.30
N ILE A 238 9.46 -0.73 15.17
CA ILE A 238 8.12 -0.26 15.54
C ILE A 238 7.65 -1.04 16.76
N LYS A 239 7.34 -0.33 17.86
CA LYS A 239 6.99 -0.95 19.14
C LYS A 239 5.65 -1.69 19.14
N GLN A 240 4.68 -1.21 18.38
CA GLN A 240 3.31 -1.75 18.36
C GLN A 240 3.20 -2.86 17.29
N PRO A 241 2.92 -4.13 17.66
CA PRO A 241 2.95 -5.25 16.72
C PRO A 241 1.95 -5.14 15.56
N HIS A 242 0.74 -4.67 15.82
CA HIS A 242 -0.29 -4.48 14.79
C HIS A 242 0.14 -3.42 13.76
N ILE A 243 0.80 -2.34 14.18
CA ILE A 243 1.35 -1.31 13.29
C ILE A 243 2.54 -1.86 12.52
N PHE A 244 3.49 -2.48 13.22
CA PHE A 244 4.67 -3.06 12.58
C PHE A 244 4.25 -4.00 11.44
N THR A 245 3.33 -4.91 11.73
CA THR A 245 2.85 -5.89 10.75
C THR A 245 2.12 -5.20 9.60
N THR A 246 1.27 -4.20 9.89
CA THR A 246 0.55 -3.42 8.85
C THR A 246 1.49 -2.71 7.89
N TYR A 247 2.50 -1.99 8.39
CA TYR A 247 3.43 -1.24 7.55
C TYR A 247 4.40 -2.15 6.80
N THR A 248 4.97 -3.15 7.46
CA THR A 248 5.92 -4.07 6.82
C THR A 248 5.25 -4.93 5.75
N SER A 249 4.02 -5.39 5.97
CA SER A 249 3.25 -6.12 4.96
C SER A 249 2.85 -5.25 3.77
N ALA A 250 2.45 -3.99 4.00
CA ALA A 250 2.15 -3.04 2.93
C ALA A 250 3.39 -2.75 2.07
N LEU A 251 4.54 -2.46 2.69
CA LEU A 251 5.80 -2.20 2.00
C LEU A 251 6.30 -3.42 1.22
N ASN A 252 6.25 -4.61 1.84
CA ASN A 252 6.57 -5.87 1.14
C ASN A 252 5.66 -6.11 -0.06
N SER A 253 4.37 -5.78 0.05
CA SER A 253 3.42 -5.92 -1.05
C SER A 253 3.73 -4.96 -2.20
N VAL A 254 4.02 -3.69 -1.90
CA VAL A 254 4.49 -2.69 -2.89
C VAL A 254 5.75 -3.18 -3.61
N THR A 255 6.75 -3.67 -2.87
CA THR A 255 7.99 -4.19 -3.45
C THR A 255 7.74 -5.42 -4.32
N LYS A 256 6.86 -6.34 -3.90
CA LYS A 256 6.47 -7.51 -4.70
C LYS A 256 5.76 -7.12 -5.99
N TYR A 257 4.83 -6.18 -5.95
CA TYR A 257 4.17 -5.70 -7.17
C TYR A 257 5.17 -5.05 -8.11
N PHE A 258 6.04 -4.17 -7.61
CA PHE A 258 7.06 -3.52 -8.45
C PHE A 258 8.06 -4.52 -9.05
N LEU A 259 8.44 -5.55 -8.30
CA LEU A 259 9.22 -6.68 -8.82
C LEU A 259 8.50 -7.38 -9.98
N ILE A 260 7.23 -7.77 -9.80
CA ILE A 260 6.44 -8.46 -10.84
C ILE A 260 6.36 -7.59 -12.11
N PHE A 261 6.02 -6.32 -11.99
CA PHE A 261 5.93 -5.40 -13.12
C PHE A 261 7.27 -5.22 -13.84
N SER A 262 8.38 -5.15 -13.09
CA SER A 262 9.74 -5.03 -13.63
C SER A 262 10.17 -6.29 -14.39
N VAL A 263 9.83 -7.47 -13.86
CA VAL A 263 10.07 -8.76 -14.53
C VAL A 263 9.23 -8.85 -15.81
N CYS A 264 7.95 -8.49 -15.78
CA CYS A 264 7.10 -8.46 -16.98
C CYS A 264 7.66 -7.51 -18.05
N ALA A 265 8.18 -6.34 -17.66
CA ALA A 265 8.83 -5.41 -18.58
C ALA A 265 10.07 -6.04 -19.22
N ALA A 266 10.94 -6.68 -18.43
CA ALA A 266 12.13 -7.36 -18.95
C ALA A 266 11.78 -8.48 -19.94
N VAL A 267 10.80 -9.34 -19.60
CA VAL A 267 10.32 -10.43 -20.47
C VAL A 267 9.75 -9.86 -21.78
N THR A 268 8.96 -8.79 -21.71
CA THR A 268 8.41 -8.11 -22.89
C THR A 268 9.53 -7.59 -23.79
N GLY A 269 10.58 -7.01 -23.19
CA GLY A 269 11.74 -6.55 -23.94
C GLY A 269 12.52 -7.68 -24.62
N ILE A 270 12.66 -8.85 -23.98
CA ILE A 270 13.26 -10.03 -24.59
C ILE A 270 12.45 -10.50 -25.80
N ILE A 271 11.11 -10.53 -25.68
CA ILE A 271 10.21 -10.89 -26.79
C ILE A 271 10.43 -9.94 -27.99
N PHE A 272 10.57 -8.63 -27.75
CA PHE A 272 10.85 -7.66 -28.81
C PHE A 272 12.19 -7.92 -29.51
N LEU A 273 13.23 -8.30 -28.75
CA LEU A 273 14.53 -8.65 -29.33
C LEU A 273 14.49 -9.94 -30.15
N VAL A 274 13.73 -10.95 -29.71
CA VAL A 274 13.54 -12.19 -30.49
C VAL A 274 12.81 -11.90 -31.80
N ILE A 275 11.74 -11.10 -31.76
CA ILE A 275 11.01 -10.68 -32.97
C ILE A 275 11.93 -9.89 -33.91
N TYR A 276 12.74 -8.98 -33.35
CA TYR A 276 13.74 -8.23 -34.12
C TYR A 276 14.72 -9.17 -34.85
N ALA A 277 15.29 -10.15 -34.15
CA ALA A 277 16.23 -11.11 -34.72
C ALA A 277 15.61 -11.91 -35.88
N VAL A 278 14.39 -12.40 -35.71
CA VAL A 278 13.66 -13.15 -36.75
C VAL A 278 13.37 -12.28 -37.98
N VAL A 279 12.94 -11.02 -37.78
CA VAL A 279 12.69 -10.08 -38.88
C VAL A 279 13.98 -9.74 -39.63
N LEU A 280 15.10 -9.60 -38.92
CA LEU A 280 16.41 -9.35 -39.52
C LEU A 280 16.87 -10.53 -40.38
N GLU A 281 16.72 -11.75 -39.86
CA GLU A 281 17.08 -12.98 -40.59
C GLU A 281 16.24 -13.16 -41.86
N LYS A 282 14.93 -12.90 -41.78
CA LYS A 282 14.05 -12.95 -42.95
C LYS A 282 14.47 -11.94 -44.03
N LYS A 283 14.86 -10.72 -43.64
CA LYS A 283 15.40 -9.72 -44.58
C LYS A 283 16.72 -10.16 -45.20
N ARG A 284 17.61 -10.78 -44.41
CA ARG A 284 18.91 -11.30 -44.89
C ARG A 284 18.73 -12.40 -45.93
N ASN A 285 17.80 -13.32 -45.70
CA ASN A 285 17.54 -14.44 -46.62
C ASN A 285 16.86 -14.00 -47.93
N TYR A 286 16.12 -12.89 -47.93
CA TYR A 286 15.44 -12.38 -49.12
C TYR A 286 16.29 -11.44 -50.00
N ASN A 287 17.35 -10.83 -49.44
CA ASN A 287 18.21 -9.90 -50.20
C ASN A 287 19.69 -9.94 -49.74
N PRO A 288 20.51 -10.91 -50.22
CA PRO A 288 21.86 -11.17 -49.72
C PRO A 288 22.90 -10.08 -50.03
N LYS A 289 22.56 -9.03 -50.80
CA LYS A 289 23.50 -7.97 -51.22
C LYS A 289 23.47 -6.69 -50.36
N VAL A 290 22.63 -6.58 -49.33
CA VAL A 290 22.37 -5.29 -48.65
C VAL A 290 23.32 -4.98 -47.48
N ILE A 291 24.27 -5.87 -47.14
CA ILE A 291 25.24 -5.60 -46.06
C ILE A 291 26.65 -5.99 -46.50
N LYS A 292 27.32 -5.05 -47.17
CA LYS A 292 28.75 -4.78 -46.97
C LYS A 292 28.87 -3.38 -46.42
#